data_AF-A0AAV6ZKP9-F1
#
_entry.id   AF-A0AAV6ZKP9-F1
#
_cell.length_a   1.000
_cell.length_b   1.000
_cell.length_c   1.000
_cell.angle_alpha   90.00
_cell.angle_beta   90.00
_cell.angle_gamma   90.00
#
_symmetry.space_group_name_H-M   'P 1'
#
loop_
_entity.id
_entity.type
_entity.pdbx_description
1 polymer ?
#
loop_
_entity_poly.entity_id
_entity_poly.type
_entity_poly.pdbx_seq_one_letter_code
_entity_poly.pdbx_strand_id
1 'polypeptide(L)'
;MMDLVILLFLGMSTASPVSASSSHDLLYPYGSDLDTLCPVEVYESSPRINLSVTLPLFGEKCSYLYVDNNGFLSFKDPIPLWTPRPIPLSLNNPFLAVYWADVYTPKAGNIYYRQSRDTGLLARATSDIRNYTHDQNFQAQWVFVATWDHVAYYGSISNRVNTFQAVLITDGNSTYTLYNYADIQWTTGTYHGGDSSTGLGGTPAVAGFNNADSTSYYSIPGSMTPAIINISSTSNVNFTGRWFFEVDKSESNLS
;
A
#
# COMPACT_ATOMS: atom_id res chain seq x y z
N MET A 1 -42.34 -36.03 46.67
CA MET A 1 -42.37 -35.37 45.35
C MET A 1 -42.13 -33.89 45.61
N MET A 2 -40.87 -33.46 45.59
CA MET A 2 -40.46 -32.07 45.76
C MET A 2 -39.51 -31.77 44.60
N ASP A 3 -39.96 -30.90 43.71
CA ASP A 3 -39.23 -30.50 42.51
C ASP A 3 -38.12 -29.50 42.87
N LEU A 4 -36.92 -29.79 42.37
CA LEU A 4 -35.72 -28.98 42.52
C LEU A 4 -35.61 -28.08 41.29
N VAL A 5 -35.82 -26.77 41.47
CA VAL A 5 -35.67 -25.77 40.41
C VAL A 5 -34.19 -25.39 40.28
N ILE A 6 -33.57 -25.77 39.16
CA ILE A 6 -32.22 -25.35 38.77
C ILE A 6 -32.33 -23.98 38.07
N LEU A 7 -31.77 -22.94 38.68
CA LEU A 7 -31.58 -21.63 38.06
C LEU A 7 -30.27 -21.63 37.26
N LEU A 8 -30.38 -21.67 35.93
CA LEU A 8 -29.26 -21.44 35.00
C LEU A 8 -29.04 -19.92 34.84
N PHE A 9 -27.89 -19.43 35.31
CA PHE A 9 -27.40 -18.10 34.95
C PHE A 9 -26.71 -18.16 33.59
N LEU A 10 -27.36 -17.62 32.55
CA LEU A 10 -26.72 -17.32 31.28
C LEU A 10 -25.87 -16.05 31.44
N GLY A 11 -24.55 -16.22 31.49
CA GLY A 11 -23.61 -15.11 31.40
C GLY A 11 -23.65 -14.51 30.00
N MET A 12 -24.20 -13.31 29.85
CA MET A 12 -24.06 -12.52 28.62
C MET A 12 -22.64 -11.97 28.55
N SER A 13 -21.81 -12.54 27.67
CA SER A 13 -20.54 -11.93 27.28
C SER A 13 -20.82 -10.66 26.48
N THR A 14 -20.59 -9.50 27.07
CA THR A 14 -20.62 -8.23 26.34
C THR A 14 -19.36 -8.15 25.48
N ALA A 15 -19.49 -8.44 24.19
CA ALA A 15 -18.46 -8.10 23.21
C ALA A 15 -18.25 -6.58 23.24
N SER A 16 -17.03 -6.15 23.55
CA SER A 16 -16.64 -4.74 23.45
C SER A 16 -16.85 -4.24 22.03
N PRO A 17 -17.34 -3.01 21.82
CA PRO A 17 -17.47 -2.47 20.48
C PRO A 17 -16.07 -2.27 19.90
N VAL A 18 -15.78 -2.95 18.79
CA VAL A 18 -14.64 -2.64 17.92
C VAL A 18 -14.86 -1.21 17.46
N SER A 19 -14.00 -0.30 17.92
CA SER A 19 -14.03 1.09 17.46
C SER A 19 -13.64 1.09 15.98
N ALA A 20 -14.58 1.47 15.12
CA ALA A 20 -14.28 1.75 13.73
C ALA A 20 -13.31 2.93 13.68
N SER A 21 -12.05 2.64 13.34
CA SER A 21 -11.03 3.65 13.08
C SER A 21 -11.54 4.61 12.00
N SER A 22 -11.60 5.90 12.29
CA SER A 22 -11.97 6.90 11.30
C SER A 22 -10.92 6.95 10.19
N SER A 23 -11.33 7.16 8.93
CA SER A 23 -10.42 7.25 7.77
C SER A 23 -9.29 8.28 7.95
N HIS A 24 -9.46 9.25 8.84
CA HIS A 24 -8.46 10.25 9.21
C HIS A 24 -7.19 9.66 9.88
N ASP A 25 -7.27 8.49 10.52
CA ASP A 25 -6.11 7.86 11.17
C ASP A 25 -5.38 6.84 10.27
N LEU A 26 -6.01 6.39 9.18
CA LEU A 26 -5.44 5.39 8.28
C LEU A 26 -4.30 5.98 7.43
N LEU A 27 -4.55 7.10 6.76
CA LEU A 27 -3.59 7.73 5.86
C LEU A 27 -2.57 8.59 6.63
N TYR A 28 -1.32 8.55 6.20
CA TYR A 28 -0.30 9.52 6.59
C TYR A 28 -0.61 10.86 5.91
N PRO A 29 -0.32 12.02 6.54
CA PRO A 29 -0.66 13.32 5.97
C PRO A 29 -0.02 13.51 4.60
N TYR A 30 -0.83 13.95 3.65
CA TYR A 30 -0.48 14.18 2.25
C TYR A 30 -1.26 15.37 1.68
N GLY A 31 -0.84 15.85 0.52
CA GLY A 31 -1.56 16.88 -0.25
C GLY A 31 -0.66 17.99 -0.76
N SER A 32 -1.23 18.90 -1.57
CA SER A 32 -0.50 19.94 -2.29
C SER A 32 0.30 20.91 -1.43
N ASP A 33 -0.12 21.11 -0.17
CA ASP A 33 0.57 22.01 0.77
C ASP A 33 1.84 21.37 1.36
N LEU A 34 1.98 20.05 1.26
CA LEU A 34 3.04 19.26 1.89
C LEU A 34 3.95 18.55 0.87
N ASP A 35 3.38 18.17 -0.28
CA ASP A 35 3.96 17.15 -1.14
C ASP A 35 4.24 17.64 -2.55
N THR A 36 5.09 16.91 -3.25
CA THR A 36 5.29 17.08 -4.69
C THR A 36 4.15 16.40 -5.45
N LEU A 37 3.55 17.12 -6.38
CA LEU A 37 2.59 16.56 -7.34
C LEU A 37 3.33 15.79 -8.44
N CYS A 38 2.97 14.54 -8.65
CA CYS A 38 3.44 13.75 -9.79
C CYS A 38 2.88 14.33 -11.10
N PRO A 39 3.66 14.40 -12.19
CA PRO A 39 3.17 14.92 -13.46
C PRO A 39 1.93 14.19 -13.99
N VAL A 40 0.91 14.97 -14.38
CA VAL A 40 -0.24 14.49 -15.16
C VAL A 40 0.27 14.22 -16.59
N GLU A 41 0.18 12.98 -17.05
CA GLU A 41 1.09 12.33 -18.01
C GLU A 41 1.58 13.07 -19.27
N VAL A 42 2.88 12.89 -19.58
CA VAL A 42 3.40 11.95 -20.60
C VAL A 42 4.70 11.38 -19.97
N TYR A 43 4.92 10.05 -20.00
CA TYR A 43 6.02 9.30 -19.35
C TYR A 43 5.75 8.76 -17.93
N GLU A 44 4.59 8.13 -17.70
CA GLU A 44 4.21 7.02 -16.77
C GLU A 44 4.71 7.00 -15.29
N SER A 45 5.64 7.85 -14.86
CA SER A 45 6.25 7.85 -13.52
C SER A 45 6.83 9.23 -13.18
N SER A 46 7.14 9.45 -11.90
CA SER A 46 7.89 10.62 -11.45
C SER A 46 9.30 10.66 -12.05
N PRO A 47 9.96 11.84 -12.11
CA PRO A 47 11.40 11.91 -12.23
C PRO A 47 12.10 11.10 -11.12
N ARG A 48 13.39 10.79 -11.30
CA ARG A 48 14.18 10.10 -10.27
C ARG A 48 14.17 10.88 -8.95
N ILE A 49 13.71 10.24 -7.89
CA ILE A 49 13.69 10.82 -6.55
C ILE A 49 14.94 10.34 -5.80
N ASN A 50 15.96 11.20 -5.66
CA ASN A 50 17.14 10.87 -4.86
C ASN A 50 16.77 10.83 -3.37
N LEU A 51 17.03 9.71 -2.70
CA LEU A 51 16.76 9.56 -1.27
C LEU A 51 17.84 10.29 -0.47
N SER A 52 17.42 10.93 0.61
CA SER A 52 18.35 11.55 1.56
C SER A 52 18.92 10.57 2.58
N VAL A 53 18.55 9.29 2.49
CA VAL A 53 19.13 8.15 3.21
C VAL A 53 19.53 7.06 2.23
N THR A 54 20.43 6.18 2.64
CA THR A 54 20.56 4.88 2.01
C THR A 54 19.47 3.98 2.57
N LEU A 55 18.62 3.44 1.70
CA LEU A 55 17.49 2.59 2.06
C LEU A 55 17.86 1.12 1.86
N PRO A 56 17.95 0.30 2.93
CA PRO A 56 18.03 -1.15 2.81
C PRO A 56 16.74 -1.70 2.15
N LEU A 57 16.86 -2.48 1.09
CA LEU A 57 15.72 -3.05 0.38
C LEU A 57 16.12 -4.39 -0.27
N PHE A 58 15.46 -5.48 0.13
CA PHE A 58 15.67 -6.84 -0.35
C PHE A 58 17.14 -7.31 -0.34
N GLY A 59 17.90 -6.94 0.69
CA GLY A 59 19.32 -7.23 0.86
C GLY A 59 20.25 -6.24 0.15
N GLU A 60 19.72 -5.29 -0.61
CA GLU A 60 20.46 -4.29 -1.36
C GLU A 60 20.34 -2.89 -0.74
N LYS A 61 21.15 -1.95 -1.22
CA LYS A 61 21.12 -0.54 -0.81
C LYS A 61 20.59 0.34 -1.93
N CYS A 62 19.41 0.91 -1.73
CA CYS A 62 18.78 1.84 -2.66
C CYS A 62 19.07 3.30 -2.28
N SER A 63 19.38 4.14 -3.27
CA SER A 63 19.63 5.58 -3.07
C SER A 63 18.65 6.48 -3.83
N TYR A 64 17.72 5.88 -4.57
CA TYR A 64 16.68 6.57 -5.31
C TYR A 64 15.48 5.64 -5.51
N LEU A 65 14.34 6.22 -5.85
CA LEU A 65 13.14 5.51 -6.28
C LEU A 65 12.36 6.32 -7.31
N TYR A 66 11.32 5.71 -7.85
CA TYR A 66 10.34 6.33 -8.74
C TYR A 66 8.92 6.02 -8.26
N VAL A 67 8.00 6.98 -8.40
CA VAL A 67 6.57 6.80 -8.12
C VAL A 67 5.86 6.60 -9.45
N ASP A 68 5.33 5.42 -9.69
CA ASP A 68 4.62 5.10 -10.93
C ASP A 68 3.16 5.55 -10.87
N ASN A 69 2.66 6.07 -11.99
CA ASN A 69 1.27 6.52 -12.05
C ASN A 69 0.29 5.36 -11.85
N ASN A 70 0.67 4.16 -12.27
CA ASN A 70 -0.13 2.95 -12.19
C ASN A 70 -0.15 2.31 -10.80
N GLY A 71 0.37 2.93 -9.75
CA GLY A 71 0.14 2.47 -8.38
C GLY A 71 1.25 1.63 -7.77
N PHE A 72 2.51 1.82 -8.19
CA PHE A 72 3.66 1.13 -7.60
C PHE A 72 4.90 2.02 -7.47
N LEU A 73 5.88 1.55 -6.70
CA LEU A 73 7.21 2.17 -6.59
C LEU A 73 8.26 1.26 -7.21
N SER A 74 9.25 1.82 -7.92
CA SER A 74 10.40 1.09 -8.44
C SER A 74 11.72 1.71 -7.96
N PHE A 75 12.81 0.91 -7.95
CA PHE A 75 14.05 1.29 -7.25
C PHE A 75 15.32 1.24 -8.11
N LYS A 76 15.19 0.95 -9.41
CA LYS A 76 16.29 0.96 -10.38
C LYS A 76 16.01 1.90 -11.54
N ASP A 77 14.91 1.67 -12.23
CA ASP A 77 14.42 2.49 -13.34
C ASP A 77 12.89 2.59 -13.27
N PRO A 78 12.24 3.56 -13.95
CA PRO A 78 10.82 3.47 -14.25
C PRO A 78 10.51 2.14 -14.96
N ILE A 79 9.39 1.51 -14.62
CA ILE A 79 8.96 0.26 -15.25
C ILE A 79 7.84 0.62 -16.23
N PRO A 80 8.05 0.56 -17.56
CA PRO A 80 7.07 0.98 -18.56
C PRO A 80 6.00 -0.12 -18.78
N LEU A 81 5.35 -0.54 -17.70
CA LEU A 81 4.30 -1.57 -17.72
C LEU A 81 3.04 -1.05 -17.04
N TRP A 82 2.04 -0.73 -17.86
CA TRP A 82 0.69 -0.40 -17.42
C TRP A 82 -0.24 -1.63 -17.31
N THR A 83 0.21 -2.81 -17.77
CA THR A 83 -0.53 -4.08 -17.58
C THR A 83 -0.07 -4.80 -16.31
N PRO A 84 -0.94 -4.95 -15.29
CA PRO A 84 -0.62 -5.72 -14.10
C PRO A 84 -0.33 -7.19 -14.44
N ARG A 85 0.68 -7.77 -13.80
CA ARG A 85 1.08 -9.17 -13.97
C ARG A 85 1.21 -9.87 -12.61
N PRO A 86 0.91 -11.19 -12.54
CA PRO A 86 1.11 -11.94 -11.31
C PRO A 86 2.54 -11.79 -10.77
N ILE A 87 2.64 -11.67 -9.44
CA ILE A 87 3.88 -11.80 -8.69
C ILE A 87 4.02 -13.29 -8.30
N PRO A 88 5.20 -13.92 -8.42
CA PRO A 88 6.49 -13.31 -8.76
C PRO A 88 6.64 -12.91 -10.24
N LEU A 89 7.36 -11.79 -10.47
CA LEU A 89 7.65 -11.27 -11.81
C LEU A 89 9.12 -10.82 -11.91
N SER A 90 9.93 -11.56 -12.67
CA SER A 90 11.34 -11.21 -12.83
C SER A 90 11.49 -10.03 -13.81
N LEU A 91 11.77 -8.84 -13.27
CA LEU A 91 12.01 -7.61 -14.05
C LEU A 91 13.43 -7.07 -13.91
N ASN A 92 14.29 -7.71 -13.10
CA ASN A 92 15.61 -7.17 -12.72
C ASN A 92 15.51 -5.73 -12.15
N ASN A 93 14.38 -5.43 -11.50
CA ASN A 93 14.05 -4.17 -10.87
C ASN A 93 13.11 -4.48 -9.69
N PRO A 94 13.50 -4.19 -8.44
CA PRO A 94 12.61 -4.37 -7.32
C PRO A 94 11.45 -3.37 -7.41
N PHE A 95 10.26 -3.82 -7.06
CA PHE A 95 9.08 -2.96 -7.01
C PHE A 95 8.15 -3.29 -5.85
N LEU A 96 7.48 -2.24 -5.37
CA LEU A 96 6.43 -2.30 -4.36
C LEU A 96 5.10 -1.99 -5.06
N ALA A 97 4.32 -3.03 -5.36
CA ALA A 97 3.02 -2.89 -5.99
C ALA A 97 1.96 -2.55 -4.94
N VAL A 98 1.67 -1.26 -4.76
CA VAL A 98 0.70 -0.78 -3.77
C VAL A 98 -0.71 -1.16 -4.22
N TYR A 99 -1.05 -0.72 -5.42
CA TYR A 99 -2.26 -1.11 -6.15
C TYR A 99 -1.97 -0.95 -7.65
N TRP A 100 -1.17 -1.86 -8.21
CA TRP A 100 -0.73 -1.78 -9.59
C TRP A 100 -1.91 -2.08 -10.54
N ALA A 101 -2.41 -1.03 -11.19
CA ALA A 101 -3.55 -1.05 -12.10
C ALA A 101 -3.43 0.08 -13.14
N ASP A 102 -4.24 0.03 -14.19
CA ASP A 102 -4.27 1.02 -15.28
C ASP A 102 -4.93 2.34 -14.83
N VAL A 103 -4.21 3.08 -14.00
CA VAL A 103 -4.62 4.35 -13.39
C VAL A 103 -4.57 5.46 -14.44
N TYR A 104 -5.58 6.33 -14.43
CA TYR A 104 -5.68 7.41 -15.40
C TYR A 104 -6.00 8.74 -14.73
N THR A 105 -4.96 9.42 -14.26
CA THR A 105 -5.04 10.75 -13.61
C THR A 105 -5.56 11.87 -14.51
N PRO A 106 -5.40 11.87 -15.86
CA PRO A 106 -6.04 12.89 -16.69
C PRO A 106 -7.58 12.91 -16.60
N LYS A 107 -8.20 11.78 -16.21
CA LYS A 107 -9.64 11.71 -15.97
C LYS A 107 -10.01 12.24 -14.59
N ALA A 108 -9.32 11.78 -13.55
CA ALA A 108 -9.53 12.24 -12.17
C ALA A 108 -8.38 11.83 -11.26
N GLY A 109 -8.21 12.61 -10.19
CA GLY A 109 -7.29 12.33 -9.10
C GLY A 109 -5.90 12.89 -9.31
N ASN A 110 -5.10 12.81 -8.26
CA ASN A 110 -3.73 13.29 -8.22
C ASN A 110 -2.84 12.28 -7.51
N ILE A 111 -1.53 12.34 -7.80
CA ILE A 111 -0.55 11.51 -7.12
C ILE A 111 0.42 12.44 -6.42
N TYR A 112 0.55 12.28 -5.11
CA TYR A 112 1.41 13.10 -4.25
C TYR A 112 2.51 12.26 -3.66
N TYR A 113 3.72 12.82 -3.57
CA TYR A 113 4.80 12.16 -2.87
C TYR A 113 5.75 13.12 -2.15
N ARG A 114 6.37 12.63 -1.08
CA ARG A 114 7.51 13.28 -0.45
C ARG A 114 8.34 12.30 0.37
N GLN A 115 9.61 12.66 0.58
CA GLN A 115 10.39 12.16 1.71
C GLN A 115 10.36 13.18 2.85
N SER A 116 10.48 12.72 4.10
CA SER A 116 10.47 13.59 5.27
C SER A 116 11.31 13.03 6.42
N ARG A 117 11.80 13.96 7.24
CA ARG A 117 12.36 13.74 8.57
C ARG A 117 11.64 14.59 9.63
N ASP A 118 10.42 15.03 9.32
CA ASP A 118 9.60 15.77 10.27
C ASP A 118 9.40 14.95 11.55
N THR A 119 9.65 15.59 12.70
CA THR A 119 9.65 14.90 13.99
C THR A 119 8.30 14.29 14.35
N GLY A 120 7.19 14.93 13.97
CA GLY A 120 5.85 14.39 14.22
C GLY A 120 5.58 13.15 13.38
N LEU A 121 5.97 13.19 12.11
CA LEU A 121 5.84 12.04 11.21
C LEU A 121 6.74 10.87 11.62
N LEU A 122 7.98 11.14 12.00
CA LEU A 122 8.91 10.12 12.51
C LEU A 122 8.40 9.49 13.80
N ALA A 123 7.79 10.27 14.70
CA ALA A 123 7.18 9.76 15.93
C ALA A 123 5.99 8.83 15.62
N ARG A 124 5.10 9.21 14.69
CA ARG A 124 4.00 8.34 14.23
C ARG A 124 4.53 7.04 13.63
N ALA A 125 5.48 7.15 12.70
CA ALA A 125 6.10 5.99 12.05
C ALA A 125 6.77 5.06 13.08
N THR A 126 7.50 5.63 14.03
CA THR A 126 8.11 4.86 15.13
C THR A 126 7.05 4.12 15.93
N SER A 127 5.95 4.78 16.31
CA SER A 127 4.86 4.15 17.05
C SER A 127 4.22 2.99 16.27
N ASP A 128 3.94 3.20 14.98
CA ASP A 128 3.36 2.17 14.11
C ASP A 128 4.27 0.94 14.03
N ILE A 129 5.56 1.12 13.73
CA ILE A 129 6.51 0.02 13.62
C ILE A 129 6.67 -0.73 14.94
N ARG A 130 6.87 -0.01 16.06
CA ARG A 130 6.99 -0.63 17.39
C ARG A 130 5.76 -1.46 17.77
N ASN A 131 4.58 -1.00 17.36
CA ASN A 131 3.33 -1.71 17.62
C ASN A 131 3.23 -3.03 16.83
N TYR A 132 3.77 -3.08 15.61
CA TYR A 132 3.69 -4.26 14.74
C TYR A 132 4.86 -5.24 14.94
N THR A 133 6.07 -4.75 15.23
CA THR A 133 7.28 -5.59 15.40
C THR A 133 7.57 -5.94 16.85
N HIS A 134 6.96 -5.22 17.80
CA HIS A 134 7.29 -5.25 19.23
C HIS A 134 8.74 -4.83 19.56
N ASP A 135 9.53 -4.35 18.60
CA ASP A 135 10.88 -3.85 18.85
C ASP A 135 10.85 -2.43 19.42
N GLN A 136 10.97 -2.31 20.75
CA GLN A 136 10.95 -1.02 21.44
C GLN A 136 12.17 -0.12 21.13
N ASN A 137 13.22 -0.66 20.51
CA ASN A 137 14.43 0.11 20.17
C ASN A 137 14.32 0.80 18.82
N PHE A 138 13.42 0.33 17.94
CA PHE A 138 13.22 0.92 16.62
C PHE A 138 12.94 2.43 16.73
N GLN A 139 13.61 3.24 15.93
CA GLN A 139 13.36 4.67 15.80
C GLN A 139 13.44 5.08 14.34
N ALA A 140 12.30 5.48 13.77
CA ALA A 140 12.27 5.95 12.39
C ALA A 140 13.15 7.18 12.23
N GLN A 141 14.08 7.13 11.26
CA GLN A 141 14.95 8.25 10.90
C GLN A 141 14.52 8.91 9.59
N TRP A 142 13.70 8.21 8.79
CA TRP A 142 13.26 8.67 7.50
C TRP A 142 11.93 8.02 7.12
N VAL A 143 11.06 8.80 6.48
CA VAL A 143 9.78 8.35 5.95
C VAL A 143 9.59 8.87 4.53
N PHE A 144 9.07 8.03 3.64
CA PHE A 144 8.56 8.45 2.34
C PHE A 144 7.09 8.09 2.20
N VAL A 145 6.29 9.05 1.77
CA VAL A 145 4.85 8.90 1.57
C VAL A 145 4.57 9.10 0.09
N ALA A 146 3.84 8.17 -0.52
CA ALA A 146 3.26 8.30 -1.86
C ALA A 146 1.78 7.96 -1.81
N THR A 147 0.92 8.87 -2.28
CA THR A 147 -0.53 8.74 -2.23
C THR A 147 -1.11 8.91 -3.61
N TRP A 148 -1.89 7.93 -4.06
CA TRP A 148 -2.75 8.02 -5.23
C TRP A 148 -4.13 8.41 -4.72
N ASP A 149 -4.47 9.68 -4.88
CA ASP A 149 -5.66 10.31 -4.31
C ASP A 149 -6.76 10.44 -5.35
N HIS A 150 -7.90 9.79 -5.11
CA HIS A 150 -9.09 9.80 -5.96
C HIS A 150 -8.78 9.53 -7.43
N VAL A 151 -7.89 8.57 -7.71
CA VAL A 151 -7.47 8.26 -9.07
C VAL A 151 -8.51 7.41 -9.81
N ALA A 152 -8.83 7.80 -11.04
CA ALA A 152 -9.68 7.03 -11.95
C ALA A 152 -8.91 5.93 -12.67
N TYR A 153 -9.62 5.07 -13.40
CA TYR A 153 -9.05 4.05 -14.29
C TYR A 153 -9.14 4.48 -15.76
N TYR A 154 -8.23 3.94 -16.58
CA TYR A 154 -8.23 4.16 -18.02
C TYR A 154 -9.54 3.69 -18.66
N GLY A 155 -10.11 4.54 -19.52
CA GLY A 155 -11.38 4.30 -20.21
C GLY A 155 -12.64 4.45 -19.35
N SER A 156 -12.51 4.98 -18.13
CA SER A 156 -13.67 5.25 -17.26
C SER A 156 -14.59 6.33 -17.84
N ILE A 157 -15.89 6.01 -17.90
CA ILE A 157 -16.96 6.99 -18.13
C ILE A 157 -17.71 7.34 -16.84
N SER A 158 -17.31 6.75 -15.71
CA SER A 158 -17.93 6.94 -14.40
C SER A 158 -17.18 7.97 -13.55
N ASN A 159 -17.68 8.19 -12.32
CA ASN A 159 -17.00 8.98 -11.28
C ASN A 159 -16.33 8.08 -10.21
N ARG A 160 -16.12 6.80 -10.50
CA ARG A 160 -15.47 5.88 -9.57
C ARG A 160 -13.98 6.17 -9.48
N VAL A 161 -13.47 6.18 -8.26
CA VAL A 161 -12.09 6.53 -7.95
C VAL A 161 -11.54 5.67 -6.83
N ASN A 162 -10.23 5.52 -6.79
CA ASN A 162 -9.51 4.81 -5.72
C ASN A 162 -8.61 5.80 -4.96
N THR A 163 -8.51 5.62 -3.65
CA THR A 163 -7.52 6.32 -2.80
C THR A 163 -6.70 5.31 -2.01
N PHE A 164 -5.40 5.27 -2.27
CA PHE A 164 -4.45 4.37 -1.61
C PHE A 164 -3.07 5.01 -1.45
N GLN A 165 -2.27 4.49 -0.53
CA GLN A 165 -1.01 5.11 -0.13
C GLN A 165 0.05 4.06 0.24
N ALA A 166 1.30 4.35 -0.12
CA ALA A 166 2.48 3.69 0.43
C ALA A 166 3.23 4.61 1.38
N VAL A 167 3.73 4.02 2.48
CA VAL A 167 4.62 4.68 3.45
C VAL A 167 5.85 3.80 3.66
N LEU A 168 7.02 4.24 3.18
CA LEU A 168 8.29 3.62 3.48
C LEU A 168 8.90 4.23 4.73
N ILE A 169 9.39 3.40 5.63
CA ILE A 169 9.89 3.80 6.95
C ILE A 169 11.22 3.09 7.18
N THR A 170 12.28 3.82 7.52
CA THR A 170 13.56 3.21 7.88
C THR A 170 14.25 3.93 9.04
N ASP A 171 15.00 3.17 9.84
CA ASP A 171 15.96 3.67 10.82
C ASP A 171 17.40 3.70 10.27
N GLY A 172 17.58 3.37 8.98
CA GLY A 172 18.87 3.23 8.30
C GLY A 172 19.41 1.79 8.24
N ASN A 173 18.85 0.86 9.01
CA ASN A 173 19.24 -0.57 9.04
C ASN A 173 18.10 -1.48 8.59
N SER A 174 16.90 -1.25 9.11
CA SER A 174 15.68 -1.97 8.75
C SER A 174 14.74 -1.06 7.95
N THR A 175 13.98 -1.67 7.05
CA THR A 175 13.03 -0.95 6.21
C THR A 175 11.70 -1.65 6.23
N TYR A 176 10.67 -0.87 6.50
CA TYR A 176 9.28 -1.31 6.52
C TYR A 176 8.48 -0.52 5.51
N THR A 177 7.43 -1.14 4.98
CA THR A 177 6.42 -0.46 4.16
C THR A 177 5.02 -0.69 4.72
N LEU A 178 4.23 0.38 4.74
CA LEU A 178 2.80 0.33 4.98
C LEU A 178 2.07 0.60 3.67
N TYR A 179 1.08 -0.23 3.33
CA TYR A 179 0.09 0.11 2.31
C TYR A 179 -1.23 0.42 3.01
N ASN A 180 -1.80 1.57 2.71
CA ASN A 180 -3.06 2.03 3.28
C ASN A 180 -4.10 2.18 2.16
N TYR A 181 -5.24 1.51 2.28
CA TYR A 181 -6.31 1.51 1.28
C TYR A 181 -7.55 2.19 1.88
N ALA A 182 -7.79 3.45 1.53
CA ALA A 182 -8.88 4.23 2.11
C ALA A 182 -10.21 3.96 1.42
N ASP A 183 -10.24 4.02 0.09
CA ASP A 183 -11.43 3.73 -0.71
C ASP A 183 -11.02 3.07 -2.02
N ILE A 184 -11.66 1.95 -2.36
CA ILE A 184 -11.35 1.13 -3.54
C ILE A 184 -12.68 0.78 -4.22
N GLN A 185 -12.95 1.42 -5.35
CA GLN A 185 -14.23 1.37 -6.06
C GLN A 185 -14.14 0.69 -7.43
N TRP A 186 -12.93 0.44 -7.92
CA TRP A 186 -12.65 -0.18 -9.22
C TRP A 186 -11.39 -1.05 -9.13
N THR A 187 -11.29 -2.06 -10.00
CA THR A 187 -10.15 -3.01 -10.05
C THR A 187 -9.37 -2.99 -11.36
N THR A 188 -10.00 -2.55 -12.46
CA THR A 188 -9.53 -2.84 -13.81
C THR A 188 -9.88 -1.71 -14.79
N GLY A 189 -8.89 -1.27 -15.59
CA GLY A 189 -9.10 -0.37 -16.73
C GLY A 189 -9.71 -1.08 -17.95
N THR A 190 -10.32 -0.33 -18.86
CA THR A 190 -11.03 -0.93 -20.02
C THR A 190 -10.09 -1.64 -20.99
N TYR A 191 -8.82 -1.23 -21.06
CA TYR A 191 -7.82 -1.90 -21.90
C TYR A 191 -7.60 -3.36 -21.46
N HIS A 192 -7.75 -3.64 -20.16
CA HIS A 192 -7.60 -4.99 -19.59
C HIS A 192 -8.94 -5.70 -19.41
N GLY A 193 -10.00 -5.29 -20.11
CA GLY A 193 -11.32 -5.92 -20.08
C GLY A 193 -12.22 -5.51 -18.91
N GLY A 194 -11.88 -4.42 -18.21
CA GLY A 194 -12.77 -3.80 -17.23
C GLY A 194 -13.98 -3.12 -17.89
N ASP A 195 -15.12 -3.15 -17.23
CA ASP A 195 -16.30 -2.43 -17.68
C ASP A 195 -16.13 -0.90 -17.49
N SER A 196 -16.45 -0.13 -18.53
CA SER A 196 -16.23 1.33 -18.54
C SER A 196 -17.01 2.11 -17.45
N SER A 197 -18.11 1.55 -16.94
CA SER A 197 -18.99 2.20 -15.96
C SER A 197 -18.71 1.78 -14.50
N THR A 198 -18.18 0.58 -14.30
CA THR A 198 -17.91 0.01 -12.97
C THR A 198 -16.44 -0.15 -12.65
N GLY A 199 -15.57 -0.27 -13.66
CA GLY A 199 -14.15 -0.57 -13.49
C GLY A 199 -13.90 -1.99 -12.95
N LEU A 200 -14.87 -2.89 -13.14
CA LEU A 200 -14.81 -4.28 -12.66
C LEU A 200 -14.74 -5.25 -13.85
N GLY A 201 -14.27 -6.48 -13.57
CA GLY A 201 -14.04 -7.51 -14.59
C GLY A 201 -12.60 -7.50 -15.12
N GLY A 202 -12.33 -8.22 -16.20
CA GLY A 202 -11.02 -8.22 -16.86
C GLY A 202 -9.88 -8.75 -15.99
N THR A 203 -8.68 -8.17 -16.14
CA THR A 203 -7.48 -8.45 -15.34
C THR A 203 -7.35 -7.45 -14.16
N PRO A 204 -7.64 -7.87 -12.92
CA PRO A 204 -7.62 -6.99 -11.75
C PRO A 204 -6.21 -6.55 -11.36
N ALA A 205 -6.17 -5.52 -10.51
CA ALA A 205 -4.95 -4.97 -9.96
C ALA A 205 -4.06 -5.99 -9.22
N VAL A 206 -2.78 -5.64 -9.08
CA VAL A 206 -1.79 -6.37 -8.29
C VAL A 206 -1.47 -5.58 -7.03
N ALA A 207 -1.47 -6.24 -5.88
CA ALA A 207 -1.02 -5.67 -4.62
C ALA A 207 -0.02 -6.62 -3.93
N GLY A 208 1.12 -6.08 -3.48
CA GLY A 208 2.24 -6.87 -2.96
C GLY A 208 3.62 -6.23 -3.16
N PHE A 209 4.64 -7.06 -3.24
CA PHE A 209 6.00 -6.64 -3.58
C PHE A 209 6.79 -7.76 -4.26
N ASN A 210 7.84 -7.40 -4.98
CA ASN A 210 8.70 -8.33 -5.67
C ASN A 210 10.13 -7.77 -5.79
N ASN A 211 11.12 -8.53 -5.34
CA ASN A 211 12.53 -8.17 -5.52
C ASN A 211 13.01 -8.39 -6.97
N ALA A 212 14.23 -7.95 -7.30
CA ALA A 212 14.71 -7.95 -8.68
C ALA A 212 14.68 -9.35 -9.36
N ASP A 213 15.02 -10.39 -8.60
CA ASP A 213 15.16 -11.78 -9.10
C ASP A 213 13.99 -12.69 -8.70
N SER A 214 12.91 -12.12 -8.16
CA SER A 214 11.70 -12.84 -7.73
C SER A 214 11.93 -13.94 -6.68
N THR A 215 12.98 -13.83 -5.88
CA THR A 215 13.27 -14.70 -4.73
C THR A 215 12.71 -14.15 -3.41
N SER A 216 12.31 -12.89 -3.35
CA SER A 216 11.67 -12.29 -2.17
C SER A 216 10.46 -11.50 -2.67
N TYR A 217 9.29 -12.07 -2.47
CA TYR A 217 8.04 -11.51 -2.98
C TYR A 217 6.88 -11.86 -2.06
N TYR A 218 5.82 -11.07 -2.16
CA TYR A 218 4.55 -11.36 -1.51
C TYR A 218 3.41 -10.84 -2.38
N SER A 219 2.35 -11.65 -2.51
CA SER A 219 1.12 -11.25 -3.17
C SER A 219 0.00 -11.18 -2.13
N ILE A 220 -0.62 -10.01 -1.99
CA ILE A 220 -1.72 -9.81 -1.03
C ILE A 220 -2.91 -10.69 -1.43
N PRO A 221 -3.56 -11.39 -0.47
CA PRO A 221 -4.79 -12.13 -0.73
C PRO A 221 -5.82 -11.33 -1.54
N GLY A 222 -6.27 -11.89 -2.66
CA GLY A 222 -7.20 -11.26 -3.59
C GLY A 222 -6.54 -10.55 -4.78
N SER A 223 -5.24 -10.25 -4.73
CA SER A 223 -4.44 -9.73 -5.85
C SER A 223 -4.63 -10.58 -7.12
N MET A 224 -4.73 -9.93 -8.28
CA MET A 224 -5.07 -10.55 -9.58
C MET A 224 -6.43 -11.26 -9.65
N THR A 225 -7.34 -11.02 -8.69
CA THR A 225 -8.70 -11.56 -8.69
C THR A 225 -9.74 -10.49 -8.39
N PRO A 226 -11.03 -10.69 -8.72
CA PRO A 226 -12.08 -9.74 -8.38
C PRO A 226 -12.18 -9.42 -6.87
N ALA A 227 -11.66 -10.30 -6.00
CA ALA A 227 -11.67 -10.09 -4.56
C ALA A 227 -10.79 -8.91 -4.10
N ILE A 228 -9.85 -8.42 -4.92
CA ILE A 228 -9.02 -7.25 -4.56
C ILE A 228 -9.84 -5.98 -4.32
N ILE A 229 -11.08 -5.91 -4.82
CA ILE A 229 -12.00 -4.79 -4.52
C ILE A 229 -12.19 -4.61 -3.00
N ASN A 230 -12.07 -5.68 -2.21
CA ASN A 230 -12.27 -5.66 -0.77
C ASN A 230 -11.01 -5.30 0.04
N ILE A 231 -9.90 -4.92 -0.61
CA ILE A 231 -8.59 -4.72 0.06
C ILE A 231 -8.60 -3.62 1.13
N SER A 232 -9.50 -2.63 1.03
CA SER A 232 -9.73 -1.61 2.06
C SER A 232 -10.35 -2.15 3.35
N SER A 233 -10.91 -3.36 3.32
CA SER A 233 -11.49 -4.05 4.47
C SER A 233 -10.61 -5.16 5.07
N THR A 234 -9.48 -5.47 4.41
CA THR A 234 -8.55 -6.54 4.85
C THR A 234 -7.28 -5.94 5.43
N SER A 235 -6.51 -6.75 6.16
CA SER A 235 -5.24 -6.36 6.79
C SER A 235 -4.44 -7.59 7.24
N ASN A 236 -3.13 -7.46 7.35
CA ASN A 236 -2.25 -8.41 8.06
C ASN A 236 -1.79 -7.89 9.44
N VAL A 237 -2.30 -6.75 9.88
CA VAL A 237 -2.09 -6.16 11.19
C VAL A 237 -3.44 -5.85 11.83
N ASN A 238 -3.48 -5.47 13.10
CA ASN A 238 -4.74 -5.10 13.75
C ASN A 238 -5.18 -3.66 13.39
N PHE A 239 -5.24 -3.36 12.09
CA PHE A 239 -5.65 -2.05 11.56
C PHE A 239 -6.30 -2.22 10.16
N THR A 240 -7.63 -2.13 10.08
CA THR A 240 -8.39 -2.32 8.83
C THR A 240 -7.88 -1.44 7.69
N GLY A 241 -7.68 -2.04 6.51
CA GLY A 241 -7.22 -1.34 5.31
C GLY A 241 -5.72 -1.07 5.29
N ARG A 242 -4.96 -1.51 6.30
CA ARG A 242 -3.50 -1.37 6.35
C ARG A 242 -2.82 -2.71 6.15
N TRP A 243 -1.80 -2.75 5.30
CA TRP A 243 -0.88 -3.87 5.16
C TRP A 243 0.53 -3.43 5.53
N PHE A 244 1.26 -4.29 6.23
CA PHE A 244 2.59 -4.01 6.76
C PHE A 244 3.58 -5.09 6.34
N PHE A 245 4.76 -4.68 5.88
CA PHE A 245 5.83 -5.60 5.47
C PHE A 245 7.20 -5.09 5.91
N GLU A 246 8.06 -6.00 6.37
CA GLU A 246 9.50 -5.78 6.44
C GLU A 246 10.10 -6.11 5.07
N VAL A 247 10.89 -5.18 4.51
CA VAL A 247 11.37 -5.26 3.12
C VAL A 247 12.87 -5.03 2.99
N ASP A 248 13.65 -4.95 4.08
CA ASP A 248 15.12 -4.84 4.02
C ASP A 248 15.83 -6.17 3.74
N LYS A 249 15.25 -7.31 4.10
CA LYS A 249 15.91 -8.62 4.05
C LYS A 249 15.71 -9.31 2.70
N SER A 250 16.74 -10.05 2.25
CA SER A 250 16.57 -11.09 1.23
C SER A 250 16.15 -12.42 1.91
N GLU A 251 15.53 -13.33 1.15
CA GLU A 251 14.96 -14.60 1.64
C GLU A 251 15.95 -15.61 2.27
N SER A 252 17.13 -15.19 2.71
CA SER A 252 18.00 -16.04 3.54
C SER A 252 17.62 -16.06 5.03
N ASN A 253 16.66 -15.23 5.50
CA ASN A 253 16.37 -15.06 6.93
C ASN A 253 14.87 -14.98 7.33
N LEU A 254 13.95 -15.48 6.51
CA LEU A 254 12.54 -15.63 6.92
C LEU A 254 12.31 -17.07 7.39
N SER A 255 12.62 -17.32 8.68
CA SER A 255 12.30 -18.56 9.40
C SER A 255 11.14 -18.34 10.36
#